data_AF-A0A0G3BCJ7-F1
#
_entry.id   AF-A0A0G3BCJ7-F1
#
_cell.length_a   1.000
_cell.length_b   1.000
_cell.length_c   1.000
_cell.angle_alpha   90.00
_cell.angle_beta   90.00
_cell.angle_gamma   90.00
#
_symmetry.space_group_name_H-M   'P 1'
#
loop_
_entity.id
_entity.type
_entity.pdbx_description
1 polymer ?
#
loop_
_entity_poly.entity_id
_entity_poly.type
_entity_poly.pdbx_seq_one_letter_code
_entity_poly.pdbx_strand_id
1 'polypeptide(L)' 'MSWKYRVVRNADGLRIFDVYYSEAGEPIATHVAPTYVYGETVSDLYEQMLLMMEALEQPVLDEAEIGRMKDLNEHE' A
#
# COMPACT_ATOMS: atom_id res chain seq x y z
N MET A 1 -6.82 -4.22 12.23
CA MET A 1 -6.09 -3.46 11.18
C MET A 1 -4.99 -4.33 10.61
N SER A 2 -4.82 -4.33 9.30
CA SER A 2 -3.73 -5.01 8.60
C SER A 2 -3.03 -4.04 7.66
N TRP A 3 -1.80 -4.38 7.27
CA TRP A 3 -1.04 -3.62 6.28
C TRP A 3 -0.49 -4.59 5.22
N LYS A 4 -0.33 -4.10 3.99
CA LYS A 4 0.27 -4.85 2.87
C LYS A 4 1.04 -3.90 1.96
N TYR A 5 2.07 -4.41 1.29
CA TYR A 5 2.65 -3.71 0.16
C TYR A 5 1.66 -3.68 -1.00
N ARG A 6 1.48 -2.51 -1.62
CA ARG A 6 0.69 -2.34 -2.83
C ARG A 6 1.38 -1.41 -3.80
N VAL A 7 1.17 -1.66 -5.09
CA VAL A 7 1.44 -0.68 -6.12
C VAL A 7 0.37 0.41 -6.05
N VAL A 8 0.81 1.65 -5.83
CA VAL A 8 -0.02 2.84 -5.81
C VAL A 8 0.40 3.75 -6.97
N ARG A 9 -0.59 4.26 -7.69
CA ARG A 9 -0.43 5.29 -8.71
C ARG A 9 -0.59 6.65 -8.06
N ASN A 10 0.40 7.52 -8.26
CA ASN A 10 0.32 8.93 -7.90
C ASN A 10 0.82 9.83 -9.05
N ALA A 11 0.97 11.14 -8.79
CA ALA A 11 1.42 12.10 -9.78
C ALA A 11 2.82 11.79 -10.37
N ASP A 12 3.67 11.12 -9.60
CA ASP A 12 5.05 10.76 -9.99
C ASP A 12 5.15 9.39 -10.68
N GLY A 13 4.05 8.64 -10.77
CA GLY A 13 3.96 7.33 -11.43
C GLY A 13 3.54 6.19 -10.50
N LEU A 14 4.00 4.97 -10.81
CA LEU A 14 3.71 3.76 -10.03
C LEU A 14 4.84 3.51 -9.03
N ARG A 15 4.51 3.37 -7.75
CA ARG A 15 5.47 2.99 -6.70
C ARG A 15 4.83 2.06 -5.68
N ILE A 16 5.64 1.33 -4.94
CA ILE A 16 5.17 0.46 -3.85
C ILE A 16 5.07 1.27 -2.56
N PHE A 17 3.97 1.11 -1.84
CA PHE A 17 3.74 1.71 -0.53
C PHE A 17 3.26 0.65 0.46
N ASP A 18 3.54 0.90 1.73
CA ASP A 18 2.81 0.30 2.85
C ASP A 18 1.40 0.87 2.87
N VAL A 19 0.39 0.03 2.60
CA VAL A 19 -1.02 0.41 2.60
C VAL A 19 -1.73 -0.26 3.76
N TYR A 20 -2.40 0.54 4.57
CA TYR A 20 -3.15 0.11 5.75
C TYR A 20 -4.62 -0.09 5.38
N TYR A 21 -5.19 -1.16 5.93
CA TYR A 21 -6.55 -1.60 5.65
C TYR A 21 -7.41 -1.58 6.91
N SER A 22 -8.67 -1.21 6.74
CA SER A 22 -9.72 -1.39 7.74
C SER A 22 -10.01 -2.87 7.97
N GLU A 23 -10.81 -3.18 8.99
CA GLU A 23 -11.26 -4.55 9.24
C GLU A 23 -12.18 -5.09 8.13
N ALA A 24 -12.84 -4.20 7.39
CA ALA A 24 -13.64 -4.55 6.22
C ALA A 24 -12.79 -4.82 4.96
N GLY A 25 -11.46 -4.59 5.03
CA GLY A 25 -10.55 -4.80 3.90
C GLY A 25 -10.40 -3.60 2.97
N GLU A 26 -10.89 -2.43 3.37
CA GLU A 26 -10.78 -1.18 2.58
C GLU A 26 -9.48 -0.44 2.86
N PRO A 27 -8.77 0.10 1.84
CA PRO A 27 -7.55 0.87 2.03
C PRO A 27 -7.86 2.24 2.67
N ILE A 28 -7.30 2.48 3.85
CA ILE A 28 -7.59 3.67 4.66
C ILE A 28 -6.45 4.67 4.74
N ALA A 29 -5.22 4.24 4.52
CA ALA A 29 -4.04 5.10 4.55
C ALA A 29 -2.85 4.44 3.84
N THR A 30 -1.86 5.25 3.49
CA THR A 30 -0.53 4.81 3.08
C THR A 30 0.53 5.42 3.98
N HIS A 31 1.73 4.84 3.98
CA HIS A 31 2.90 5.57 4.48
C HIS A 31 3.19 6.80 3.60
N VAL A 32 3.74 7.86 4.18
CA VAL A 32 3.96 9.16 3.49
C VAL A 32 4.95 9.07 2.32
N ALA A 33 5.92 8.16 2.44
CA ALA A 33 6.95 7.95 1.43
C ALA A 33 6.81 6.53 0.84
N PRO A 34 7.15 6.34 -0.45
CA PRO A 34 7.23 5.02 -1.05
C PRO A 34 8.17 4.11 -0.28
N THR A 35 7.84 2.83 -0.24
CA THR A 35 8.67 1.82 0.40
C THR A 35 9.84 1.45 -0.52
N TYR A 36 11.04 1.42 0.06
CA TYR A 36 12.26 0.90 -0.57
C TYR A 36 12.68 -0.40 0.10
N VAL A 37 13.40 -1.25 -0.64
CA VAL A 37 13.99 -2.45 -0.07
C VAL A 37 15.10 -2.06 0.92
N TYR A 38 15.12 -2.67 2.08
CA TYR A 38 16.00 -2.45 3.21
C TYR A 38 16.19 -3.76 4.01
N GLY A 39 17.38 -3.96 4.54
CA GLY A 39 17.72 -5.12 5.35
C GLY A 39 19.13 -5.00 5.90
N GLU A 40 19.39 -5.61 7.05
CA GLU A 40 20.74 -5.68 7.62
C GLU A 40 21.53 -6.86 7.02
N THR A 41 20.82 -7.87 6.54
CA THR A 41 21.36 -9.03 5.85
C THR A 41 20.78 -9.19 4.43
N VAL A 42 21.46 -9.99 3.62
CA VAL A 42 20.95 -10.37 2.29
C VAL A 42 19.66 -11.17 2.39
N SER A 43 19.48 -11.95 3.46
CA SER A 43 18.23 -12.70 3.69
C SER A 43 17.06 -11.76 3.90
N ASP A 44 17.25 -10.70 4.70
CA ASP A 44 16.21 -9.70 4.96
C ASP A 44 15.79 -8.99 3.66
N LEU A 45 16.78 -8.62 2.82
CA LEU A 45 16.52 -8.02 1.52
C LEU A 45 15.70 -8.97 0.62
N TYR A 46 16.07 -10.26 0.59
CA TYR A 46 15.37 -11.25 -0.21
C TYR A 46 13.93 -11.46 0.25
N GLU A 47 13.71 -11.60 1.55
CA GLU A 47 12.37 -11.75 2.14
C GLU A 47 11.49 -10.53 1.84
N GLN A 48 12.04 -9.31 1.97
CA GLN A 48 11.29 -8.11 1.66
C GLN A 48 10.99 -7.98 0.15
N MET A 49 11.93 -8.38 -0.72
CA MET A 49 11.68 -8.43 -2.16
C MET A 49 10.55 -9.39 -2.52
N LEU A 50 10.44 -10.56 -1.86
CA LEU A 50 9.31 -11.47 -2.07
C LEU A 50 7.97 -10.78 -1.76
N LEU A 51 7.87 -10.11 -0.61
CA LEU A 51 6.66 -9.37 -0.22
C LEU A 51 6.33 -8.23 -1.19
N MET A 52 7.35 -7.53 -1.71
CA MET A 52 7.15 -6.50 -2.71
C MET A 52 6.74 -7.05 -4.08
N MET A 53 7.23 -8.24 -4.46
CA MET A 53 6.80 -8.91 -5.69
C MET A 53 5.35 -9.36 -5.63
N GLU A 54 4.87 -9.84 -4.48
CA GLU A 54 3.44 -10.14 -4.28
C GLU A 54 2.55 -8.91 -4.53
N ALA A 55 3.03 -7.71 -4.23
CA ALA A 55 2.30 -6.47 -4.50
C ALA A 55 2.06 -6.22 -6.00
N LEU A 56 2.93 -6.74 -6.87
CA LEU A 56 2.82 -6.60 -8.33
C LEU A 56 1.73 -7.48 -8.94
N GLU A 57 1.30 -8.52 -8.23
CA GLU A 57 0.22 -9.42 -8.63
C GLU A 57 -1.17 -8.88 -8.22
N GLN A 58 -1.20 -7.83 -7.40
CA GLN A 58 -2.43 -7.21 -6.91
C GLN A 58 -2.85 -6.04 -7.82
N PRO A 59 -4.15 -5.68 -7.84
CA PRO A 59 -4.61 -4.48 -8.56
C PRO A 59 -3.89 -3.22 -8.09
N VAL A 60 -3.59 -2.33 -9.03
CA VAL A 60 -3.02 -1.00 -8.72
C VAL A 60 -4.08 -0.16 -8.01
N LEU A 61 -3.69 0.48 -6.90
CA LEU A 61 -4.51 1.45 -6.21
C LEU A 61 -4.22 2.87 -6.74
N ASP A 62 -5.23 3.73 -6.76
CA ASP A 62 -5.02 5.16 -6.99
C ASP A 62 -4.84 5.86 -5.63
N GLU A 63 -3.76 6.64 -5.46
CA GLU A 63 -3.51 7.41 -4.24
C GLU A 63 -4.68 8.32 -3.90
N ALA A 64 -5.37 8.83 -4.93
CA ALA A 64 -6.56 9.63 -4.77
C ALA A 64 -7.65 8.88 -3.99
N GLU A 65 -7.86 7.59 -4.21
CA GLU A 65 -9.03 6.88 -3.66
C GLU A 65 -8.84 6.39 -2.22
N ILE A 66 -7.60 6.34 -1.75
CA ILE A 66 -7.26 5.80 -0.43
C ILE A 66 -7.80 6.72 0.68
N GLY A 67 -8.54 6.14 1.63
CA GLY A 67 -9.11 6.88 2.76
C GLY A 67 -10.36 7.70 2.47
N ARG A 68 -10.78 7.88 1.21
CA ARG A 68 -11.96 8.69 0.85
C ARG A 68 -13.31 8.01 1.06
N MET A 69 -13.35 6.69 1.22
CA MET A 69 -14.62 5.97 1.43
C MET A 69 -15.32 6.29 2.77
N LYS A 70 -14.72 7.09 3.66
CA LYS A 70 -15.42 7.59 4.86
C LYS A 70 -16.45 8.67 4.57
N ASP A 71 -16.32 9.41 3.46
CA ASP A 71 -17.10 10.64 3.25
C ASP A 71 -18.46 10.41 2.57
N LEU A 72 -18.79 9.17 2.18
CA LEU A 72 -20.04 8.86 1.48
C LEU A 72 -21.20 8.43 2.39
N ASN A 73 -20.96 8.24 3.70
CA ASN A 73 -21.96 7.70 4.64
C ASN A 73 -22.35 8.65 5.79
N GLU A 74 -21.92 9.93 5.78
CA GLU A 74 -22.26 10.91 6.83
C GLU A 74 -23.38 11.89 6.43
N HIS A 75 -24.10 11.61 5.34
CA HIS A 75 -25.25 12.42 4.90
C HIS A 75 -26.49 11.54 4.59
N GLU A 76 -27.06 10.94 5.64
CA GLU A 76 -28.48 10.53 5.66
C GLU A 76 -29.17 10.99 6.95
#